data_AF-A0A966MJF6-F1
#
_entry.id   AF-A0A966MJF6-F1
#
_cell.length_a   1.000
_cell.length_b   1.000
_cell.length_c   1.000
_cell.angle_alpha   90.00
_cell.angle_beta   90.00
_cell.angle_gamma   90.00
#
_symmetry.space_group_name_H-M   'P 1'
#
loop_
_entity.id
_entity.type
_entity.pdbx_description
1 polymer ?
#
loop_
_entity_poly.entity_id
_entity_poly.type
_entity_poly.pdbx_seq_one_letter_code
_entity_poly.pdbx_strand_id
1 'polypeptide(L)'
;LDESLKVDSNKVNGCASQVWLHFSNSDKLYFDGDSDAIIVKGLIALLRKLYNGTPIKDIKNVDALENLKKLGLDDHLSAQRSNGLKAMVEKIQSLG
;
A
#
# COMPACT_ATOMS: atom_id res chain seq x y z
N LEU A 1 -6.14 -11.63 2.88
CA LEU A 1 -7.41 -10.92 2.66
C LEU A 1 -8.46 -11.96 2.27
N ASP A 2 -9.68 -11.87 2.78
CA ASP A 2 -10.77 -12.77 2.37
C ASP A 2 -11.05 -12.60 0.86
N GLU A 3 -11.41 -13.69 0.15
CA GLU A 3 -11.71 -13.65 -1.28
C GLU A 3 -12.87 -12.71 -1.61
N SER A 4 -13.87 -12.60 -0.73
CA SER A 4 -15.00 -11.67 -0.91
C SER A 4 -14.61 -10.20 -0.92
N LEU A 5 -13.42 -9.87 -0.42
CA LEU A 5 -12.87 -8.51 -0.40
C LEU A 5 -11.98 -8.22 -1.63
N LYS A 6 -11.71 -9.20 -2.50
CA LYS A 6 -10.93 -9.03 -3.74
C LYS A 6 -11.80 -8.53 -4.90
N VAL A 7 -12.54 -7.46 -4.64
CA VAL A 7 -13.47 -6.81 -5.58
C VAL A 7 -12.83 -5.60 -6.24
N ASP A 8 -13.35 -5.18 -7.40
CA ASP A 8 -12.79 -4.07 -8.18
C ASP A 8 -12.72 -2.74 -7.39
N SER A 9 -13.64 -2.51 -6.44
CA SER A 9 -13.61 -1.30 -5.59
C SER A 9 -12.37 -1.22 -4.69
N ASN A 10 -11.80 -2.37 -4.32
CA ASN A 10 -10.59 -2.46 -3.50
C ASN A 10 -9.32 -2.53 -4.36
N LYS A 11 -9.44 -2.59 -5.69
CA LYS A 11 -8.32 -2.81 -6.59
C LYS A 11 -7.41 -1.59 -6.70
N VAL A 12 -6.10 -1.84 -6.79
CA VAL A 12 -5.09 -0.81 -7.06
C VAL A 12 -4.67 -0.93 -8.52
N ASN A 13 -4.88 0.14 -9.29
CA ASN A 13 -4.45 0.22 -10.68
C ASN A 13 -3.00 0.71 -10.76
N GLY A 14 -2.29 0.35 -11.83
CA GLY A 14 -0.88 0.73 -12.02
C GLY A 14 0.14 -0.26 -11.42
N CYS A 15 -0.35 -1.30 -10.73
CA CYS A 15 0.46 -2.47 -10.38
C CYS A 15 0.45 -3.47 -11.54
N ALA A 16 1.59 -4.14 -11.79
CA ALA A 16 1.65 -5.21 -12.78
C ALA A 16 1.07 -6.53 -12.27
N SER A 17 1.24 -6.78 -10.98
CA SER A 17 0.53 -7.81 -10.23
C SER A 17 -0.87 -7.30 -9.86
N GLN A 18 -1.82 -8.21 -9.66
CA GLN A 18 -3.08 -7.83 -9.05
C GLN A 18 -2.85 -7.40 -7.61
N VAL A 19 -3.48 -6.31 -7.18
CA VAL A 19 -3.38 -5.78 -5.81
C VAL A 19 -4.76 -5.31 -5.37
N TRP A 20 -5.13 -5.68 -4.15
CA TRP A 20 -6.33 -5.19 -3.48
C TRP A 20 -5.97 -4.63 -2.11
N LEU A 21 -6.50 -3.46 -1.78
CA LEU A 21 -6.41 -2.81 -0.47
C LEU A 21 -7.83 -2.56 0.05
N HIS A 22 -8.13 -3.09 1.23
CA HIS A 22 -9.41 -2.90 1.91
C HIS A 22 -9.20 -2.04 3.16
N PHE A 23 -9.91 -0.92 3.22
CA PHE A 23 -9.79 0.08 4.27
C PHE A 23 -10.94 -0.04 5.27
N SER A 24 -10.62 0.09 6.56
CA SER A 24 -11.62 0.17 7.62
C SER A 24 -12.21 1.58 7.68
N ASN A 25 -13.47 1.69 8.08
CA ASN A 25 -14.12 2.99 8.34
C ASN A 25 -13.78 3.47 9.76
N SER A 26 -12.74 4.30 9.91
CA SER A 26 -12.25 4.85 11.18
C SER A 26 -11.66 6.25 10.97
N ASP A 27 -11.50 7.00 12.06
CA ASP A 27 -10.76 8.28 12.12
C ASP A 27 -9.24 8.14 11.89
N LYS A 28 -8.74 6.91 12.03
CA LYS A 28 -7.36 6.50 11.75
C LYS A 28 -7.33 5.53 10.60
N LEU A 29 -6.23 5.57 9.85
CA LEU A 29 -5.99 4.64 8.78
C LEU A 29 -5.76 3.24 9.33
N TYR A 30 -6.58 2.30 8.88
CA TYR A 30 -6.36 0.87 9.02
C TYR A 30 -6.74 0.19 7.72
N PHE A 31 -5.83 -0.64 7.20
CA PHE A 31 -6.10 -1.42 6.01
C PHE A 31 -5.41 -2.78 6.04
N ASP A 32 -6.01 -3.68 5.27
CA ASP A 32 -5.43 -4.95 4.87
C ASP A 32 -5.34 -5.00 3.34
N GLY A 33 -4.49 -5.89 2.83
CA GLY A 33 -4.35 -6.07 1.40
C GLY A 33 -3.79 -7.42 1.01
N ASP A 34 -3.87 -7.72 -0.27
CA ASP A 34 -3.30 -8.92 -0.87
C ASP A 34 -2.87 -8.67 -2.32
N SER A 35 -2.05 -9.59 -2.84
CA SER A 35 -1.59 -9.57 -4.22
C SER A 35 -1.42 -11.00 -4.76
N ASP A 36 -1.35 -11.19 -6.07
CA ASP A 36 -0.90 -12.45 -6.67
C ASP A 36 0.65 -12.58 -6.66
N ALA A 37 1.40 -11.52 -6.34
CA ALA A 37 2.86 -11.52 -6.28
C ALA A 37 3.42 -11.46 -4.85
N ILE A 38 4.29 -12.41 -4.49
CA ILE A 38 4.85 -12.53 -3.13
C ILE A 38 5.64 -11.29 -2.67
N ILE A 39 6.43 -10.69 -3.57
CA ILE A 39 7.20 -9.48 -3.24
C ILE A 39 6.25 -8.30 -2.95
N VAL A 40 5.15 -8.19 -3.68
CA VAL A 40 4.16 -7.12 -3.49
C VAL A 40 3.38 -7.33 -2.20
N LYS A 41 3.09 -8.58 -1.78
CA LYS A 41 2.58 -8.85 -0.43
C LYS A 41 3.51 -8.33 0.67
N GLY A 42 4.82 -8.49 0.48
CA GLY A 42 5.83 -7.94 1.38
C GLY A 42 5.77 -6.41 1.46
N LEU A 43 5.65 -5.74 0.31
CA LEU A 43 5.50 -4.28 0.26
C LEU A 43 4.22 -3.81 0.96
N ILE A 44 3.09 -4.51 0.76
CA ILE A 44 1.84 -4.23 1.47
C ILE A 44 2.04 -4.34 2.98
N ALA A 45 2.73 -5.38 3.46
CA ALA A 45 3.01 -5.55 4.88
C ALA A 45 3.85 -4.40 5.47
N LEU A 46 4.84 -3.90 4.71
CA LEU A 46 5.63 -2.73 5.11
C LEU A 46 4.78 -1.47 5.17
N LEU A 47 3.94 -1.23 4.16
CA LEU A 47 3.02 -0.09 4.16
C LEU A 47 2.05 -0.16 5.33
N ARG A 48 1.50 -1.34 5.66
CA ARG A 48 0.65 -1.51 6.86
C ARG A 48 1.38 -1.10 8.12
N LYS A 49 2.64 -1.51 8.29
CA LYS A 49 3.45 -1.15 9.47
C LYS A 49 3.73 0.35 9.56
N LEU A 50 3.85 1.02 8.41
CA LEU A 50 4.13 2.45 8.35
C LEU A 50 2.89 3.32 8.58
N TYR A 51 1.73 2.88 8.08
CA TYR A 51 0.53 3.72 7.99
C TYR A 51 -0.55 3.40 9.03
N ASN A 52 -0.67 2.15 9.50
CA ASN A 52 -1.77 1.77 10.36
C ASN A 52 -1.70 2.51 11.71
N GLY A 53 -2.82 3.10 12.12
CA GLY A 53 -2.94 3.92 13.33
C GLY A 53 -2.67 5.41 13.12
N THR A 54 -2.22 5.82 11.94
CA THR A 54 -2.07 7.24 11.58
C THR A 54 -3.45 7.90 11.43
N PRO A 55 -3.72 9.06 12.07
CA PRO A 55 -4.96 9.80 11.82
C PRO A 55 -5.13 10.12 10.33
N ILE A 56 -6.33 10.00 9.79
CA ILE A 56 -6.59 10.19 8.35
C ILE A 56 -6.07 11.55 7.84
N LYS A 57 -6.23 12.61 8.64
CA LYS A 57 -5.73 13.96 8.33
C LYS A 57 -4.20 14.06 8.19
N ASP A 58 -3.46 13.11 8.75
CA ASP A 58 -1.99 13.12 8.83
C ASP A 58 -1.33 12.15 7.84
N ILE A 59 -2.10 11.35 7.08
CA ILE A 59 -1.53 10.30 6.21
C ILE A 59 -0.64 10.87 5.11
N LYS A 60 -0.92 12.08 4.63
CA LYS A 60 -0.10 12.76 3.62
C LYS A 60 1.26 13.23 4.16
N ASN A 61 1.40 13.34 5.49
CA ASN A 61 2.64 13.69 6.14
C ASN A 61 3.59 12.49 6.29
N VAL A 62 3.10 11.27 6.01
CA VAL A 62 3.91 10.05 6.02
C VAL A 62 4.67 9.95 4.71
N ASP A 63 5.98 10.18 4.75
CA ASP A 63 6.87 10.02 3.60
C ASP A 63 7.24 8.54 3.40
N ALA A 64 6.32 7.77 2.83
CA ALA A 64 6.51 6.34 2.65
C ALA A 64 7.66 5.97 1.71
N LEU A 65 7.88 6.77 0.67
CA LEU A 65 8.95 6.49 -0.30
C LEU A 65 10.31 6.70 0.35
N GLU A 66 10.50 7.78 1.11
CA GLU A 66 11.75 8.03 1.83
C GLU A 66 12.01 6.99 2.93
N ASN A 67 10.97 6.57 3.67
CA ASN A 67 11.11 5.52 4.68
C ASN A 67 11.54 4.18 4.07
N LEU A 68 11.00 3.81 2.91
CA LEU A 68 11.37 2.57 2.22
C LEU A 68 12.76 2.64 1.58
N LYS A 69 13.15 3.83 1.09
CA LYS A 69 14.51 4.09 0.61
C LYS A 69 15.57 3.96 1.70
N LYS A 70 15.28 4.42 2.92
CA LYS A 70 16.18 4.22 4.08
C LYS A 70 16.41 2.75 4.46
N LEU A 71 15.52 1.86 4.02
CA LEU A 71 15.68 0.41 4.18
C LEU A 71 16.47 -0.21 3.01
N GLY A 72 16.95 0.58 2.05
CA GLY A 72 17.65 0.13 0.84
C GLY A 72 16.77 -0.70 -0.09
N LEU A 73 15.45 -0.61 0.05
CA LEU A 73 14.53 -1.48 -0.67
C LEU A 73 14.45 -1.11 -2.16
N ASP A 74 14.56 0.18 -2.46
CA ASP A 74 14.48 0.73 -3.81
C ASP A 74 15.54 0.18 -4.76
N ASP A 75 16.76 -0.05 -4.27
CA ASP A 75 17.86 -0.65 -5.05
C ASP A 75 17.60 -2.11 -5.48
N HIS A 76 16.65 -2.79 -4.82
CA HIS A 76 16.33 -4.19 -5.05
C HIS A 76 14.97 -4.40 -5.76
N LEU A 77 14.24 -3.32 -6.04
CA LEU A 77 12.98 -3.38 -6.77
C LEU A 77 13.20 -3.09 -8.25
N SER A 78 12.61 -3.94 -9.11
CA SER A 78 12.49 -3.60 -10.52
C SER A 78 11.61 -2.35 -10.69
N ALA A 79 11.79 -1.61 -11.79
CA ALA A 79 10.98 -0.42 -12.09
C ALA A 79 9.47 -0.68 -11.95
N GLN A 80 9.01 -1.86 -12.38
CA GLN A 80 7.62 -2.27 -12.31
C GLN A 80 7.12 -2.44 -10.87
N ARG A 81 7.96 -2.96 -9.96
CA ARG A 81 7.63 -3.09 -8.54
C ARG A 81 7.64 -1.74 -7.84
N SER A 82 8.61 -0.88 -8.17
CA SER A 82 8.67 0.49 -7.66
C SER A 82 7.44 1.32 -8.09
N ASN A 83 6.96 1.13 -9.32
CA ASN A 83 5.72 1.76 -9.78
C ASN A 83 4.48 1.21 -9.06
N GLY A 84 4.41 -0.11 -8.85
CA GLY A 84 3.35 -0.71 -8.05
C GLY A 84 3.32 -0.20 -6.60
N LEU A 85 4.49 0.01 -5.99
CA LEU A 85 4.63 0.61 -4.67
C LEU A 85 4.07 2.05 -4.65
N LYS A 86 4.44 2.89 -5.62
CA LYS A 86 3.94 4.26 -5.75
C LYS A 86 2.41 4.29 -5.89
N ALA A 87 1.85 3.43 -6.74
CA ALA A 87 0.40 3.34 -6.93
C ALA A 87 -0.34 2.95 -5.62
N MET A 88 0.23 2.04 -4.82
CA MET A 88 -0.34 1.71 -3.50
C MET A 88 -0.28 2.90 -2.53
N VAL A 89 0.84 3.64 -2.50
CA VAL A 89 1.00 4.84 -1.65
C VAL A 89 0.00 5.92 -2.08
N GLU A 90 -0.14 6.19 -3.37
CA GLU A 90 -1.11 7.15 -3.91
C GLU A 90 -2.55 6.78 -3.52
N LYS A 91 -2.92 5.49 -3.64
CA LYS A 91 -4.23 5.00 -3.21
C LYS A 91 -4.47 5.25 -1.71
N ILE A 92 -3.48 4.96 -0.87
CA ILE A 92 -3.57 5.20 0.58
C ILE A 92 -3.74 6.70 0.87
N GLN A 93 -2.91 7.55 0.26
CA GLN A 93 -2.93 9.00 0.49
C GLN A 93 -4.20 9.69 -0.03
N SER A 94 -4.93 9.06 -0.96
CA SER A 94 -6.22 9.59 -1.46
C SER A 94 -7.35 9.61 -0.43
N LEU A 95 -7.16 8.96 0.73
CA LEU A 95 -8.15 8.91 1.81
C LEU A 95 -8.15 10.15 2.72
N GLY A 96 -7.13 11.00 2.61
CA GLY A 96 -6.96 12.25 3.38
C GLY A 96 -6.62 13.41 2.48
#